data_AF-A0A8B3RMR1-F1
#
_entry.id   AF-A0A8B3RMR1-F1
#
_cell.length_a   1.000
_cell.length_b   1.000
_cell.length_c   1.000
_cell.angle_alpha   90.00
_cell.angle_beta   90.00
_cell.angle_gamma   90.00
#
_symmetry.space_group_name_H-M   'P 1'
#
loop_
_entity.id
_entity.type
_entity.pdbx_description
1 polymer ?
#
loop_
_entity_poly.entity_id
_entity_poly.type
_entity_poly.pdbx_seq_one_letter_code
_entity_poly.pdbx_strand_id
1 'polypeptide(L)'
;MTESTTEYTPTQYTTGELAKRCGVSVRTVQYYDNRGVLVPSEVSSGGRRLYDEQDVRRLSVITFLRGLGFSISQIADLLADDQSSAYIDSLIAAQRMQLSKQIELDQSRLRTLDALRKTLGRVDDCDRTDLHAFSDAAFVTRRKTGLKRIHGTMLVVGGVMDVLEIALLAIWIMTGNWVPFMIGLVPIVLLGVGISVYYFRSMAYLCPNCHTVFRPKFSRMFWSAHTPYSRKLVCPNCRYDGWCLEVPAAHTGTDMETGEPMIIV
;
A
#
# COMPACT_ATOMS: atom_id res chain seq x y z
N MET A 1 -24.11 -44.37 55.13
CA MET A 1 -23.56 -43.00 55.03
C MET A 1 -23.09 -42.86 53.60
N THR A 2 -24.00 -42.45 52.73
CA THR A 2 -23.79 -42.37 51.27
C THR A 2 -22.95 -41.14 50.96
N GLU A 3 -21.79 -41.36 50.34
CA GLU A 3 -20.93 -40.31 49.79
C GLU A 3 -21.71 -39.53 48.73
N SER A 4 -21.95 -38.25 49.00
CA SER A 4 -22.51 -37.32 48.03
C SER A 4 -21.38 -36.91 47.08
N THR A 5 -21.20 -37.65 46.00
CA THR A 5 -20.38 -37.25 44.86
C THR A 5 -20.99 -35.97 44.27
N THR A 6 -20.42 -34.81 44.60
CA THR A 6 -20.77 -33.56 43.93
C THR A 6 -20.47 -33.72 42.44
N GLU A 7 -21.52 -33.70 41.62
CA GLU A 7 -21.46 -33.73 40.17
C GLU A 7 -20.74 -32.46 39.68
N TYR A 8 -19.42 -32.54 39.50
CA TYR A 8 -18.63 -31.47 38.89
C TYR A 8 -18.95 -31.43 37.40
N THR A 9 -19.88 -30.56 37.00
CA THR A 9 -20.09 -30.27 35.59
C THR A 9 -18.96 -29.33 35.14
N PRO A 10 -18.01 -29.77 34.31
CA PRO A 10 -16.95 -28.89 33.82
C PRO A 10 -17.60 -27.73 33.06
N THR A 11 -17.17 -26.50 33.33
CA THR A 11 -17.66 -25.33 32.60
C THR A 11 -17.29 -25.49 31.13
N GLN A 12 -18.31 -25.65 30.28
CA GLN A 12 -18.14 -25.80 28.84
C GLN A 12 -18.31 -24.45 28.14
N TYR A 13 -17.45 -24.20 27.17
CA TYR A 13 -17.39 -23.00 26.35
C TYR A 13 -17.69 -23.37 24.90
N THR A 14 -18.57 -22.60 24.29
CA THR A 14 -18.77 -22.64 22.84
C THR A 14 -17.55 -22.02 22.14
N THR A 15 -17.37 -22.29 20.83
CA THR A 15 -16.31 -21.65 20.04
C THR A 15 -16.30 -20.12 20.17
N GLY A 16 -17.48 -19.49 20.24
CA GLY A 16 -17.63 -18.04 20.40
C GLY A 16 -17.19 -17.55 21.78
N GLU A 17 -17.58 -18.24 22.84
CA GLU A 17 -17.20 -17.89 24.21
C GLU A 17 -15.70 -18.10 24.45
N LEU A 18 -15.14 -19.21 23.94
CA LEU A 18 -13.71 -19.48 23.99
C LEU A 18 -12.92 -18.39 23.26
N ALA A 19 -13.34 -18.05 22.04
CA ALA A 19 -12.73 -16.98 21.25
C ALA A 19 -12.72 -15.64 22.01
N LYS A 20 -13.87 -15.26 22.58
CA LYS A 20 -14.02 -14.04 23.38
C LYS A 20 -13.12 -14.04 24.60
N ARG A 21 -13.02 -15.17 25.31
CA ARG A 21 -12.22 -15.30 26.53
C ARG A 21 -10.72 -15.23 26.27
N CYS A 22 -10.26 -15.81 25.16
CA CYS A 22 -8.85 -15.78 24.78
C CYS A 22 -8.48 -14.59 23.88
N GLY A 23 -9.40 -13.66 23.61
CA GLY A 23 -9.14 -12.46 22.81
C GLY A 23 -8.81 -12.75 21.34
N VAL A 24 -9.31 -13.85 20.79
CA VAL A 24 -9.09 -14.26 19.39
C VAL A 24 -10.41 -14.28 18.62
N SER A 25 -10.33 -14.34 17.29
CA SER A 25 -11.53 -14.48 16.46
C SER A 25 -12.06 -15.91 16.51
N VAL A 26 -13.37 -16.09 16.28
CA VAL A 26 -13.99 -17.42 16.10
C VAL A 26 -13.29 -18.20 14.99
N ARG A 27 -12.94 -17.51 13.89
CA ARG A 27 -12.19 -18.09 12.76
C ARG A 27 -10.81 -18.63 13.20
N THR A 28 -10.15 -17.98 14.15
CA THR A 28 -8.86 -18.43 14.70
C THR A 28 -9.02 -19.74 15.47
N VAL A 29 -10.04 -19.85 16.33
CA VAL A 29 -10.33 -21.09 17.07
C VAL A 29 -10.63 -22.24 16.10
N GLN A 30 -11.51 -22.01 15.12
CA GLN A 30 -11.81 -22.99 14.07
C GLN A 30 -10.57 -23.39 13.25
N TYR A 31 -9.68 -22.44 12.97
CA TYR A 31 -8.44 -22.72 12.26
C TYR A 31 -7.50 -23.62 13.07
N TYR A 32 -7.38 -23.41 14.39
CA TYR A 32 -6.54 -24.26 15.25
C TYR A 32 -7.13 -25.67 15.44
N ASP A 33 -8.45 -25.76 15.54
CA ASP A 33 -9.18 -27.03 15.54
C ASP A 33 -8.96 -27.82 14.25
N ASN A 34 -9.16 -27.19 13.09
CA ASN A 34 -8.92 -27.83 11.79
C ASN A 34 -7.46 -28.28 11.59
N ARG A 35 -6.50 -27.66 12.31
CA ARG A 35 -5.08 -28.03 12.28
C ARG A 35 -4.71 -29.05 13.37
N GLY A 36 -5.66 -29.49 14.19
CA GLY A 36 -5.47 -30.47 15.25
C GLY A 36 -4.67 -29.96 16.46
N VAL A 37 -4.38 -28.64 16.53
CA VAL A 37 -3.58 -28.08 17.62
C VAL A 37 -4.45 -27.72 18.83
N LEU A 38 -5.74 -27.45 18.61
CA LEU A 38 -6.75 -27.23 19.65
C LEU A 38 -8.03 -28.00 19.30
N VAL A 39 -8.15 -29.22 19.83
CA VAL A 39 -9.32 -30.09 19.57
C VAL A 39 -10.39 -29.81 20.63
N PRO A 40 -11.68 -29.72 20.28
CA PRO A 40 -12.74 -29.57 21.27
C PRO A 40 -12.84 -30.79 22.18
N SER A 41 -13.00 -30.53 23.49
CA SER A 41 -13.26 -31.58 24.49
C SER A 41 -14.52 -32.39 24.19
N GLU A 42 -15.56 -31.76 23.64
CA GLU A 42 -16.80 -32.45 23.27
C GLU A 42 -17.42 -31.86 22.00
N VAL A 43 -18.09 -32.73 21.24
CA VAL A 43 -19.01 -32.31 20.18
C VAL A 43 -20.42 -32.71 20.61
N SER A 44 -21.26 -31.72 20.88
CA SER A 44 -22.66 -31.93 21.27
C SER A 44 -23.45 -32.69 20.20
N SER A 45 -24.58 -33.27 20.59
CA SER A 45 -25.51 -33.97 19.67
C SER A 45 -25.99 -33.12 18.49
N GLY A 46 -26.05 -31.80 18.64
CA GLY A 46 -26.37 -30.84 17.57
C GLY A 46 -25.18 -30.41 16.70
N GLY A 47 -24.01 -31.04 16.84
CA GLY A 47 -22.80 -30.73 16.06
C GLY A 47 -22.04 -29.48 16.52
N ARG A 48 -22.39 -28.89 17.67
CA ARG A 48 -21.65 -27.77 18.24
C ARG A 48 -20.41 -28.25 18.97
N ARG A 49 -19.30 -27.55 18.77
CA ARG A 49 -18.03 -27.77 19.48
C ARG A 49 -18.07 -27.11 20.85
N LEU A 50 -17.66 -27.88 21.86
CA LEU A 50 -17.62 -27.50 23.25
C LEU A 50 -16.20 -27.71 23.78
N TYR A 51 -15.70 -26.72 24.50
CA TYR A 51 -14.35 -26.64 25.03
C TYR A 51 -14.40 -26.52 26.54
N ASP A 52 -13.45 -27.10 27.25
CA ASP A 52 -13.40 -27.02 28.70
C ASP A 52 -12.38 -25.97 29.19
N GLU A 53 -12.12 -25.91 30.50
CA GLU A 53 -11.10 -25.04 31.07
C GLU A 53 -9.66 -25.42 30.68
N GLN A 54 -9.40 -26.68 30.32
CA GLN A 54 -8.08 -27.09 29.82
C GLN A 54 -7.83 -26.55 28.42
N ASP A 55 -8.86 -26.57 27.57
CA ASP A 55 -8.82 -26.01 26.22
C ASP A 55 -8.58 -24.49 26.24
N VAL A 56 -9.15 -23.78 27.23
CA VAL A 56 -8.88 -22.35 27.44
C VAL A 56 -7.40 -22.11 27.75
N ARG A 57 -6.80 -22.92 28.65
CA ARG A 57 -5.37 -22.83 28.96
C ARG A 57 -4.53 -23.16 27.75
N ARG A 58 -4.88 -24.22 27.00
CA ARG A 58 -4.19 -24.64 25.79
C ARG A 58 -4.21 -23.54 24.73
N LEU A 59 -5.37 -22.95 24.44
CA LEU A 59 -5.51 -21.84 23.51
C LEU A 59 -4.70 -20.61 23.95
N SER A 60 -4.63 -20.33 25.25
CA SER A 60 -3.82 -19.23 25.78
C SER A 60 -2.32 -19.45 25.51
N VAL A 61 -1.81 -20.67 25.71
CA VAL A 61 -0.42 -21.03 25.38
C VAL A 61 -0.15 -20.94 23.88
N ILE A 62 -1.05 -21.48 23.05
CA ILE A 62 -0.93 -21.39 21.59
C ILE A 62 -0.82 -19.91 21.16
N THR A 63 -1.68 -19.05 21.73
CA THR A 63 -1.71 -17.62 21.38
C THR A 63 -0.44 -16.90 21.83
N PHE A 64 0.09 -17.24 23.01
CA PHE A 64 1.39 -16.74 23.49
C PHE A 64 2.54 -17.13 22.55
N LEU A 65 2.65 -18.41 22.18
CA LEU A 65 3.70 -18.89 21.28
C LEU A 65 3.59 -18.29 19.87
N ARG A 66 2.36 -18.08 19.38
CA ARG A 66 2.14 -17.33 18.13
C ARG A 66 2.64 -15.88 18.23
N GLY A 67 2.46 -15.25 19.39
CA GLY A 67 3.01 -13.92 19.67
C GLY A 67 4.54 -13.86 19.65
N LEU A 68 5.21 -14.97 19.98
CA LEU A 68 6.68 -15.11 19.87
C LEU A 68 7.15 -15.43 18.44
N GLY A 69 6.23 -15.62 17.49
CA GLY A 69 6.53 -15.85 16.09
C GLY A 69 6.70 -17.32 15.69
N PHE A 70 6.38 -18.27 16.56
CA PHE A 70 6.38 -19.69 16.19
C PHE A 70 5.27 -20.00 15.18
N SER A 71 5.56 -20.89 14.24
CA SER A 71 4.55 -21.41 13.30
C SER A 71 3.59 -22.37 14.00
N ILE A 72 2.43 -22.64 13.39
CA ILE A 72 1.45 -23.57 13.96
C ILE A 72 1.99 -25.00 14.05
N SER A 73 2.83 -25.43 13.11
CA SER A 73 3.47 -26.74 13.17
C SER A 73 4.46 -26.81 14.34
N GLN A 74 5.31 -25.79 14.50
CA GLN A 74 6.25 -25.72 15.62
C GLN A 74 5.53 -25.69 16.97
N ILE A 75 4.37 -25.03 17.06
CA ILE A 75 3.56 -25.03 18.29
C ILE A 75 2.98 -26.41 18.56
N ALA A 76 2.56 -27.15 17.53
CA ALA A 76 2.12 -28.52 17.70
C ALA A 76 3.27 -29.38 18.26
N ASP A 77 4.48 -29.24 17.71
CA ASP A 77 5.66 -29.97 18.20
C ASP A 77 6.02 -29.56 19.64
N LEU A 78 5.97 -28.27 19.98
CA LEU A 78 6.23 -27.77 21.34
C LEU A 78 5.20 -28.23 22.39
N LEU A 79 3.97 -28.56 21.95
CA LEU A 79 2.88 -29.01 22.82
C LEU A 79 2.73 -30.53 22.83
N ALA A 80 3.57 -31.27 22.11
CA ALA A 80 3.55 -32.72 22.07
C ALA A 80 4.45 -33.29 23.19
N ASP A 81 3.91 -34.24 23.95
CA ASP A 81 4.61 -34.85 25.09
C ASP A 81 5.79 -35.76 24.70
N ASP A 82 5.89 -36.13 23.41
CA ASP A 82 6.87 -37.11 22.90
C ASP A 82 8.18 -36.48 22.40
N GLN A 83 8.28 -35.14 22.39
CA GLN A 83 9.45 -34.46 21.86
C GLN A 83 10.59 -34.41 22.87
N SER A 84 11.81 -34.72 22.41
CA SER A 84 13.01 -34.61 23.24
C SER A 84 13.24 -33.14 23.68
N SER A 85 13.68 -32.94 24.92
CA SER A 85 14.03 -31.60 25.43
C SER A 85 15.06 -30.90 24.53
N ALA A 86 16.02 -31.65 23.98
CA ALA A 86 17.01 -31.15 23.03
C ALA A 86 16.38 -30.58 21.75
N TYR A 87 15.30 -31.18 21.25
CA TYR A 87 14.58 -30.67 20.08
C TYR A 87 13.86 -29.36 20.39
N ILE A 88 13.16 -29.28 21.53
CA ILE A 88 12.49 -28.06 22.00
C ILE A 88 13.51 -26.93 22.17
N ASP A 89 14.65 -27.20 22.80
CA ASP A 89 15.74 -26.23 22.97
C ASP A 89 16.28 -25.73 21.62
N SER A 90 16.40 -26.64 20.64
CA SER A 90 16.84 -26.27 19.29
C SER A 90 15.86 -25.35 18.57
N LEU A 91 14.55 -25.57 18.73
CA LEU A 91 13.50 -24.70 18.17
C LEU A 91 13.54 -23.31 18.80
N ILE A 92 13.69 -23.22 20.13
CA ILE A 92 13.79 -21.95 20.84
C ILE A 92 15.06 -21.20 20.43
N ALA A 93 16.20 -21.90 20.34
CA ALA A 93 17.46 -21.32 19.90
C ALA A 93 17.39 -20.77 18.47
N ALA A 94 16.75 -21.52 17.55
CA ALA A 94 16.53 -21.08 16.18
C ALA A 94 15.65 -19.82 16.11
N GLN A 95 14.53 -19.80 16.86
CA GLN A 95 13.65 -18.64 16.91
C GLN A 95 14.35 -17.41 17.50
N ARG A 96 15.14 -17.60 18.56
CA ARG A 96 15.95 -16.54 19.16
C ARG A 96 16.94 -15.95 18.15
N MET A 97 17.64 -16.79 17.39
CA MET A 97 18.58 -16.37 16.36
C MET A 97 17.91 -15.58 15.22
N GLN A 98 16.71 -16.02 14.81
CA GLN A 98 15.93 -15.31 13.80
C GLN A 98 15.55 -13.90 14.28
N LEU A 99 15.05 -13.79 15.52
CA LEU A 99 14.67 -12.50 16.11
C LEU A 99 15.89 -11.58 16.32
N SER A 100 17.05 -12.10 16.76
CA SER A 100 18.25 -11.29 16.92
C SER A 100 18.74 -10.74 15.58
N LYS A 101 18.72 -11.56 14.53
CA LYS A 101 19.08 -11.11 13.17
C LYS A 101 18.12 -10.04 12.65
N GLN A 102 16.82 -10.17 12.94
CA GLN A 102 15.83 -9.16 12.58
C GLN A 102 16.11 -7.83 13.30
N ILE A 103 16.42 -7.88 14.61
CA ILE A 103 16.81 -6.70 15.40
C ILE A 103 18.05 -6.04 14.82
N GLU A 104 19.10 -6.80 14.48
CA GLU A 104 20.32 -6.26 13.88
C GLU A 104 20.05 -5.55 12.55
N LEU A 105 19.20 -6.14 11.69
CA LEU A 105 18.79 -5.55 10.42
C LEU A 105 17.99 -4.26 10.64
N ASP A 106 17.04 -4.26 11.57
CA ASP A 106 16.21 -3.09 11.87
C ASP A 106 17.04 -1.97 12.52
N GLN A 107 17.99 -2.30 13.40
CA GLN A 107 19.00 -1.35 13.89
C GLN A 107 19.86 -0.79 12.77
N SER A 108 20.25 -1.60 11.78
CA SER A 108 20.99 -1.11 10.61
C SER A 108 20.16 -0.16 9.77
N ARG A 109 18.87 -0.45 9.57
CA ARG A 109 17.94 0.46 8.87
C ARG A 109 17.80 1.77 9.63
N LEU A 110 17.63 1.73 10.95
CA LEU A 110 17.58 2.94 11.79
C LEU A 110 18.86 3.78 11.65
N ARG A 111 20.04 3.16 11.70
CA ARG A 111 21.32 3.86 11.46
C ARG A 111 21.37 4.54 10.09
N THR A 112 20.87 3.87 9.05
CA THR A 112 20.78 4.47 7.70
C THR A 112 19.81 5.64 7.66
N LEU A 113 18.67 5.56 8.36
CA LEU A 113 17.73 6.69 8.47
C LEU A 113 18.35 7.86 9.22
N ASP A 114 19.10 7.61 10.30
CA ASP A 114 19.82 8.65 11.04
C ASP A 114 20.92 9.30 10.20
N ALA A 115 21.66 8.50 9.41
CA ALA A 115 22.66 9.01 8.49
C ALA A 115 22.02 9.86 7.37
N LEU A 116 20.92 9.39 6.77
CA LEU A 116 20.16 10.13 5.78
C LEU A 116 19.63 11.45 6.37
N ARG A 117 19.05 11.41 7.58
CA ARG A 117 18.60 12.59 8.30
C ARG A 117 19.74 13.56 8.57
N LYS A 118 20.95 13.09 8.89
CA LYS A 118 22.12 13.98 9.06
C LYS A 118 22.57 14.60 7.73
N THR A 119 22.52 13.86 6.63
CA THR A 119 22.88 14.39 5.30
C THR A 119 21.85 15.41 4.83
N LEU A 120 20.56 15.13 4.98
CA LEU A 120 19.47 16.08 4.69
C LEU A 120 19.44 17.22 5.71
N GLY A 121 19.76 16.96 6.97
CA GLY A 121 19.88 17.97 8.03
C GLY A 121 21.07 18.91 7.86
N ARG A 122 22.14 18.46 7.20
CA ARG A 122 23.21 19.34 6.70
C ARG A 122 22.77 20.18 5.50
N VAL A 123 21.72 19.75 4.80
CA VAL A 123 21.00 20.60 3.85
C VAL A 123 20.04 21.54 4.60
N ASP A 124 19.50 21.16 5.76
CA ASP A 124 18.63 22.02 6.61
C ASP A 124 19.36 23.19 7.33
N ASP A 125 20.70 23.21 7.41
CA ASP A 125 21.45 24.46 7.69
C ASP A 125 21.36 25.46 6.50
N CYS A 126 20.80 25.00 5.38
CA CYS A 126 20.21 25.80 4.31
C CYS A 126 18.71 25.45 4.16
N ASP A 127 17.95 25.76 5.22
CA ASP A 127 16.49 25.83 5.28
C ASP A 127 15.71 24.50 5.41
N ARG A 128 14.75 24.53 6.34
CA ARG A 128 14.01 23.39 6.92
C ARG A 128 13.15 22.68 5.86
N THR A 129 13.19 21.34 5.81
CA THR A 129 12.05 20.40 5.99
C THR A 129 12.33 19.03 5.37
N ASP A 130 11.95 17.93 6.05
CA ASP A 130 10.94 16.98 5.52
C ASP A 130 10.73 15.74 6.40
N LEU A 131 9.71 15.79 7.26
CA LEU A 131 9.07 14.62 7.88
C LEU A 131 8.03 13.96 6.93
N HIS A 132 7.87 14.47 5.69
CA HIS A 132 6.89 14.01 4.70
C HIS A 132 7.39 12.89 3.76
N ALA A 133 8.67 12.54 3.79
CA ALA A 133 9.26 11.55 2.87
C ALA A 133 8.79 10.09 3.08
N PHE A 134 8.22 9.75 4.25
CA PHE A 134 7.77 8.37 4.54
C PHE A 134 6.32 8.08 4.14
N SER A 135 5.42 9.07 4.10
CA SER A 135 4.08 8.88 3.55
C SER A 135 4.08 8.67 2.03
N ASP A 136 5.16 9.09 1.36
CA ASP A 136 5.32 8.95 -0.08
C ASP A 136 5.64 7.51 -0.51
N ALA A 137 6.31 6.69 0.30
CA ALA A 137 6.72 5.35 -0.12
C ALA A 137 5.54 4.39 -0.37
N ALA A 138 4.47 4.49 0.44
CA ALA A 138 3.25 3.68 0.28
C ALA A 138 2.29 4.27 -0.79
N PHE A 139 2.33 5.57 -1.02
CA PHE A 139 1.54 6.22 -2.07
C PHE A 139 2.17 6.05 -3.46
N VAL A 140 3.50 6.11 -3.57
CA VAL A 140 4.26 6.03 -4.84
C VAL A 140 4.13 4.67 -5.53
N THR A 141 3.97 3.56 -4.80
CA THR A 141 3.80 2.23 -5.41
C THR A 141 2.46 2.05 -6.12
N ARG A 142 1.37 2.65 -5.60
CA ARG A 142 0.05 2.64 -6.28
C ARG A 142 -0.08 3.73 -7.34
N ARG A 143 0.64 4.86 -7.19
CA ARG A 143 0.64 6.03 -8.08
C ARG A 143 1.33 5.80 -9.45
N LYS A 144 2.25 4.83 -9.57
CA LYS A 144 3.04 4.62 -10.80
C LYS A 144 2.23 4.15 -12.01
N THR A 145 1.14 3.40 -11.87
CA THR A 145 0.46 2.78 -13.04
C THR A 145 -0.40 3.78 -13.83
N GLY A 146 -1.17 4.63 -13.16
CA GLY A 146 -2.03 5.63 -13.81
C GLY A 146 -1.24 6.70 -14.57
N LEU A 147 -0.23 7.28 -13.92
CA LEU A 147 0.61 8.32 -14.53
C LEU A 147 1.46 7.78 -15.69
N LYS A 148 2.01 6.56 -15.55
CA LYS A 148 2.74 5.89 -16.64
C LYS A 148 1.85 5.63 -17.86
N ARG A 149 0.57 5.31 -17.66
CA ARG A 149 -0.36 5.11 -18.77
C ARG A 149 -0.57 6.42 -19.54
N ILE A 150 -0.81 7.53 -18.84
CA ILE A 150 -1.04 8.83 -19.47
C ILE A 150 0.21 9.30 -20.24
N HIS A 151 1.40 9.24 -19.62
CA HIS A 151 2.65 9.59 -20.28
C HIS A 151 3.01 8.64 -21.43
N GLY A 152 2.73 7.34 -21.27
CA GLY A 152 2.95 6.34 -22.32
C GLY A 152 2.07 6.59 -23.55
N THR A 153 0.78 6.88 -23.36
CA THR A 153 -0.11 7.24 -24.46
C THR A 153 0.35 8.52 -25.16
N MET A 154 0.76 9.55 -24.41
CA MET A 154 1.28 10.79 -24.99
C MET A 154 2.54 10.56 -25.84
N LEU A 155 3.49 9.76 -25.37
CA LEU A 155 4.71 9.44 -26.11
C LEU A 155 4.43 8.64 -27.39
N VAL A 156 3.54 7.65 -27.33
CA VAL A 156 3.19 6.83 -28.50
C VAL A 156 2.49 7.67 -29.57
N VAL A 157 1.47 8.43 -29.18
CA VAL A 157 0.70 9.21 -30.16
C VAL A 157 1.52 10.40 -30.68
N GLY A 158 2.30 11.05 -29.82
CA GLY A 158 3.25 12.09 -30.22
C GLY A 158 4.29 11.56 -31.22
N GLY A 159 4.90 10.41 -30.94
CA GLY A 159 5.87 9.81 -31.86
C GLY A 159 5.27 9.45 -33.23
N VAL A 160 4.04 8.94 -33.27
CA VAL A 160 3.34 8.69 -34.55
C VAL A 160 3.07 9.99 -35.31
N MET A 161 2.66 11.04 -34.59
CA MET A 161 2.41 12.36 -35.16
C MET A 161 3.69 12.96 -35.78
N ASP A 162 4.82 12.89 -35.06
CA ASP A 162 6.12 13.39 -35.53
C ASP A 162 6.60 12.64 -36.78
N VAL A 163 6.43 11.30 -36.83
CA VAL A 163 6.78 10.49 -38.01
C VAL A 163 5.95 10.89 -39.23
N LEU A 164 4.64 11.13 -39.06
CA LEU A 164 3.77 11.58 -40.14
C LEU A 164 4.14 12.98 -40.63
N GLU A 165 4.47 13.89 -39.72
CA GLU A 165 4.92 15.25 -40.06
C GLU A 165 6.22 15.22 -40.88
N ILE A 166 7.22 14.45 -40.44
CA ILE A 166 8.49 14.28 -41.15
C ILE A 166 8.27 13.65 -42.53
N ALA A 167 7.40 12.65 -42.64
CA ALA A 167 7.10 12.00 -43.92
C ALA A 167 6.44 12.96 -44.93
N LEU A 168 5.46 13.75 -44.48
CA LEU A 168 4.80 14.75 -45.32
C LEU A 168 5.78 15.86 -45.75
N LEU A 169 6.66 16.30 -44.85
CA LEU A 169 7.71 17.27 -45.14
C LEU A 169 8.68 16.72 -46.20
N ALA A 170 9.10 15.46 -46.09
CA ALA A 170 9.97 14.80 -47.05
C ALA A 170 9.32 14.70 -48.45
N ILE A 171 8.03 14.33 -48.51
CA ILE A 171 7.27 14.28 -49.77
C ILE A 171 7.22 15.66 -50.44
N TRP A 172 6.99 16.72 -49.67
CA TRP A 172 7.01 18.08 -50.20
C TRP A 172 8.38 18.43 -50.79
N ILE A 173 9.48 18.15 -50.08
CA ILE A 173 10.85 18.41 -50.56
C ILE A 173 11.16 17.63 -51.84
N MET A 174 10.73 16.36 -51.94
CA MET A 174 11.01 15.50 -53.09
C MET A 174 10.18 15.84 -54.33
N THR A 175 8.91 16.24 -54.15
CA THR A 175 7.97 16.45 -55.26
C THR A 175 7.80 17.92 -55.65
N GLY A 176 8.24 18.85 -54.80
CA GLY A 176 7.99 20.28 -54.95
C GLY A 176 6.53 20.71 -54.69
N ASN A 177 5.63 19.77 -54.38
CA ASN A 177 4.22 20.04 -54.15
C ASN A 177 3.91 20.17 -52.64
N TRP A 178 3.57 21.37 -52.18
CA TRP A 178 3.30 21.67 -50.76
C TRP A 178 1.86 21.35 -50.31
N VAL A 179 0.93 21.13 -51.26
CA VAL A 179 -0.49 20.87 -50.97
C VAL A 179 -0.71 19.68 -50.02
N PRO A 180 -0.10 18.49 -50.22
CA PRO A 180 -0.30 17.35 -49.31
C PRO A 180 0.20 17.61 -47.88
N PHE A 181 1.28 18.41 -47.73
CA PHE A 181 1.78 18.80 -46.41
C PHE A 181 0.76 19.65 -45.66
N MET A 182 0.17 20.66 -46.32
CA MET A 182 -0.82 21.53 -45.68
C MET A 182 -2.14 20.82 -45.36
N ILE A 183 -2.58 19.90 -46.22
CA ILE A 183 -3.76 19.06 -45.92
C ILE A 183 -3.49 18.14 -44.73
N GLY A 184 -2.30 17.54 -44.66
CA GLY A 184 -1.92 16.63 -43.57
C GLY A 184 -1.61 17.32 -42.24
N LEU A 185 -1.19 18.58 -42.26
CA LEU A 185 -0.92 19.37 -41.05
C LEU A 185 -2.20 19.61 -40.22
N VAL A 186 -3.34 19.81 -40.87
CA VAL A 186 -4.63 20.07 -40.20
C VAL A 186 -5.03 18.95 -39.22
N PRO A 187 -5.13 17.66 -39.63
CA PRO A 187 -5.46 16.58 -38.70
C PRO A 187 -4.36 16.33 -37.66
N ILE A 188 -3.09 16.56 -38.00
CA ILE A 188 -1.95 16.47 -37.05
C ILE A 188 -2.13 17.49 -35.91
N VAL A 189 -2.41 18.75 -36.23
CA VAL A 189 -2.65 19.80 -35.24
C VAL A 189 -3.87 19.48 -34.38
N LEU A 190 -4.98 19.01 -34.98
CA LEU A 190 -6.17 18.61 -34.23
C LEU A 190 -5.88 17.47 -33.25
N LEU A 191 -5.08 16.49 -33.66
CA LEU A 191 -4.65 15.38 -32.81
C LEU A 191 -3.79 15.87 -31.63
N GLY A 192 -2.82 16.76 -31.89
CA GLY A 192 -1.99 17.36 -30.85
C GLY A 192 -2.79 18.17 -29.82
N VAL A 193 -3.79 18.93 -30.28
CA VAL A 193 -4.73 19.64 -29.40
C VAL A 193 -5.55 18.63 -28.58
N GLY A 194 -6.07 17.58 -29.21
CA GLY A 194 -6.86 16.53 -28.54
C GLY A 194 -6.10 15.84 -27.41
N ILE A 195 -4.84 15.45 -27.65
CA ILE A 195 -3.98 14.81 -26.64
C ILE A 195 -3.66 15.80 -25.51
N SER A 196 -3.39 17.06 -25.84
CA SER A 196 -3.11 18.10 -24.83
C SER A 196 -4.32 18.31 -23.91
N VAL A 197 -5.53 18.31 -24.46
CA VAL A 197 -6.79 18.38 -23.69
C VAL A 197 -6.99 17.12 -22.84
N TYR A 198 -6.72 15.93 -23.40
CA TYR A 198 -6.80 14.67 -22.67
C TYR A 198 -5.84 14.66 -21.47
N TYR A 199 -4.58 15.05 -21.68
CA TYR A 199 -3.59 15.17 -20.62
C TYR A 199 -4.05 16.16 -19.54
N PHE A 200 -4.49 17.36 -19.94
CA PHE A 200 -4.96 18.38 -19.01
C PHE A 200 -6.15 17.91 -18.14
N ARG A 201 -7.12 17.20 -18.74
CA ARG A 201 -8.28 16.66 -18.01
C ARG A 201 -7.92 15.52 -17.07
N SER A 202 -6.88 14.76 -17.39
CA SER A 202 -6.46 13.59 -16.62
C SER A 202 -5.54 13.93 -15.44
N MET A 203 -5.04 15.17 -15.37
CA MET A 203 -4.09 15.61 -14.34
C MET A 203 -4.71 16.55 -13.32
N ALA A 204 -4.15 16.50 -12.12
CA ALA A 204 -4.30 17.49 -11.08
C ALA A 204 -2.94 17.72 -10.40
N TYR A 205 -2.84 18.78 -9.59
CA TYR A 205 -1.58 19.17 -8.96
C TYR A 205 -1.76 19.24 -7.44
N LEU A 206 -0.80 18.67 -6.70
CA LEU A 206 -0.76 18.72 -5.24
C LEU A 206 0.23 19.81 -4.79
N CYS A 207 -0.23 20.74 -3.95
CA CYS A 207 0.63 21.75 -3.35
C CYS A 207 1.45 21.14 -2.19
N PRO A 208 2.79 21.32 -2.14
CA PRO A 208 3.61 20.79 -1.06
C PRO A 208 3.41 21.53 0.27
N ASN A 209 2.99 22.79 0.24
CA ASN A 209 2.83 23.60 1.46
C ASN A 209 1.52 23.31 2.20
N CYS A 210 0.40 23.21 1.48
CA CYS A 210 -0.93 23.05 2.08
C CYS A 210 -1.63 21.73 1.73
N HIS A 211 -0.99 20.85 0.96
CA HIS A 211 -1.53 19.58 0.47
C HIS A 211 -2.89 19.69 -0.25
N THR A 212 -3.25 20.89 -0.71
CA THR A 212 -4.46 21.08 -1.50
C THR A 212 -4.21 20.59 -2.93
N VAL A 213 -5.14 19.79 -3.43
CA VAL A 213 -5.18 19.40 -4.84
C VAL A 213 -5.93 20.45 -5.64
N PHE A 214 -5.36 20.89 -6.75
CA PHE A 214 -5.98 21.88 -7.62
C PHE A 214 -5.68 21.64 -9.09
N ARG A 215 -6.49 22.24 -9.97
CA ARG A 215 -6.23 22.30 -11.41
C ARG A 215 -5.94 23.74 -11.83
N PRO A 216 -4.75 24.03 -12.37
CA PRO A 216 -4.46 25.34 -12.93
C PRO A 216 -5.26 25.55 -14.22
N LYS A 217 -5.43 26.82 -14.64
CA LYS A 217 -5.93 27.13 -15.99
C LYS A 217 -4.98 26.55 -17.05
N PHE A 218 -5.54 26.05 -18.16
CA PHE A 218 -4.76 25.42 -19.24
C PHE A 218 -3.59 26.29 -19.72
N SER A 219 -3.85 27.57 -20.01
CA SER A 219 -2.81 28.51 -20.46
C SER A 219 -1.66 28.62 -19.47
N ARG A 220 -1.97 28.76 -18.17
CA ARG A 220 -0.97 28.86 -17.11
C ARG A 220 -0.19 27.56 -16.98
N MET A 221 -0.86 26.42 -17.06
CA MET A 221 -0.21 25.13 -17.05
C MET A 221 0.78 25.02 -18.21
N PHE A 222 0.32 25.27 -19.44
CA PHE A 222 1.08 25.07 -20.66
C PHE A 222 2.39 25.86 -20.67
N TRP A 223 2.36 27.13 -20.24
CA TRP A 223 3.54 28.01 -20.23
C TRP A 223 4.42 27.90 -18.97
N SER A 224 4.06 27.06 -18.01
CA SER A 224 4.84 26.91 -16.78
C SER A 224 6.01 25.93 -16.96
N ALA A 225 7.12 26.24 -16.28
CA ALA A 225 8.26 25.33 -16.19
C ALA A 225 7.81 23.98 -15.61
N HIS A 226 8.27 22.88 -16.22
CA HIS A 226 7.84 21.54 -15.85
C HIS A 226 9.00 20.55 -15.87
N THR A 227 8.87 19.52 -15.04
CA THR A 227 9.63 18.27 -15.08
C THR A 227 8.66 17.12 -15.37
N PRO A 228 9.14 15.88 -15.58
CA PRO A 228 8.25 14.73 -15.80
C PRO A 228 7.26 14.42 -14.66
N TYR A 229 7.40 15.05 -13.49
CA TYR A 229 6.57 14.76 -12.31
C TYR A 229 6.03 16.00 -11.61
N SER A 230 6.46 17.20 -11.99
CA SER A 230 6.09 18.43 -11.30
C SER A 230 6.04 19.63 -12.24
N ARG A 231 5.29 20.65 -11.84
CA ARG A 231 5.16 21.90 -12.58
C ARG A 231 5.20 23.09 -11.64
N LYS A 232 5.91 24.14 -12.03
CA LYS A 232 5.98 25.37 -11.25
C LYS A 232 4.66 26.13 -11.35
N LEU A 233 3.90 26.19 -10.27
CA LEU A 233 2.55 26.76 -10.23
C LEU A 233 2.34 27.54 -8.93
N VAL A 234 1.40 28.48 -8.98
CA VAL A 234 0.91 29.19 -7.80
C VAL A 234 -0.33 28.48 -7.26
N CYS A 235 -0.26 28.00 -6.02
CA CYS A 235 -1.40 27.37 -5.34
C CYS A 235 -2.53 28.39 -5.12
N PRO A 236 -3.77 28.07 -5.51
CA PRO A 236 -4.91 28.98 -5.30
C PRO A 236 -5.31 29.12 -3.82
N ASN A 237 -4.98 28.13 -2.98
CA ASN A 237 -5.34 28.11 -1.57
C ASN A 237 -4.34 28.90 -0.70
N CYS A 238 -3.07 28.48 -0.68
CA CYS A 238 -2.06 29.09 0.18
C CYS A 238 -1.12 30.07 -0.52
N ARG A 239 -1.31 30.33 -1.82
CA ARG A 239 -0.44 31.20 -2.65
C ARG A 239 1.03 30.79 -2.72
N TYR A 240 1.36 29.55 -2.34
CA TYR A 240 2.68 28.97 -2.58
C TYR A 240 3.02 29.01 -4.08
N ASP A 241 4.14 29.65 -4.43
CA ASP A 241 4.69 29.70 -5.78
C ASP A 241 5.94 28.82 -5.84
N GLY A 242 5.81 27.63 -6.43
CA GLY A 242 6.88 26.67 -6.49
C GLY A 242 6.48 25.40 -7.23
N TRP A 243 7.25 24.33 -7.04
CA TRP A 243 7.03 23.07 -7.72
C TRP A 243 5.84 22.32 -7.10
N CYS A 244 4.75 22.19 -7.84
CA CYS A 244 3.59 21.40 -7.46
C CYS A 244 3.66 20.02 -8.13
N LEU A 245 3.32 18.96 -7.40
CA LEU A 245 3.47 17.58 -7.84
C LEU A 245 2.28 17.12 -8.70
N GLU A 246 2.55 16.45 -9.81
CA GLU A 246 1.52 15.89 -10.70
C GLU A 246 0.88 14.65 -10.10
N VAL A 247 -0.46 14.63 -10.06
CA VAL A 247 -1.25 13.51 -9.55
C VAL A 247 -2.39 13.18 -10.52
N PRO A 248 -2.71 11.88 -10.73
CA PRO A 248 -3.84 11.51 -11.57
C PRO A 248 -5.15 12.00 -10.96
N ALA A 249 -5.99 12.67 -11.76
CA ALA A 249 -7.28 13.19 -11.35
C ALA A 249 -8.17 12.14 -10.66
N ALA A 250 -8.18 10.91 -11.16
CA ALA A 250 -9.00 9.81 -10.64
C ALA A 250 -8.67 9.40 -9.18
N HIS A 251 -7.56 9.86 -8.61
CA HIS A 251 -7.13 9.53 -7.25
C HIS A 251 -7.33 10.69 -6.26
N THR A 252 -8.02 11.75 -6.66
CA THR A 252 -8.12 12.99 -5.89
C THR A 252 -9.41 13.12 -5.08
N GLY A 253 -10.26 12.07 -5.06
CA GLY A 253 -11.49 12.06 -4.26
C GLY A 253 -12.39 13.26 -4.52
N THR A 254 -12.37 13.84 -5.73
CA THR A 254 -13.23 14.95 -6.13
C THR A 254 -14.11 14.45 -7.26
N ASP A 255 -15.41 14.70 -7.17
CA ASP A 255 -16.39 14.29 -8.17
C ASP A 255 -16.02 14.92 -9.54
N MET A 256 -16.04 14.09 -10.59
CA MET A 256 -15.63 14.45 -11.94
C MET A 256 -16.55 15.48 -12.61
N GLU A 257 -17.78 15.67 -12.13
CA GLU A 257 -18.72 16.65 -12.69
C GLU A 257 -18.79 17.97 -11.91
N THR A 258 -18.63 17.94 -10.57
CA THR A 258 -18.91 19.11 -9.71
C THR A 258 -17.67 19.77 -9.11
N GLY A 259 -16.55 19.07 -9.03
CA GLY A 259 -15.30 19.61 -8.45
C GLY A 259 -15.34 19.78 -6.92
N GLU A 260 -16.31 19.20 -6.23
CA GLU A 260 -16.38 19.19 -4.76
C GLU A 260 -15.59 18.02 -4.15
N PRO A 261 -14.99 18.21 -2.94
CA PRO A 261 -14.27 17.15 -2.26
C PRO A 261 -15.23 16.08 -1.70
N MET A 262 -15.06 14.84 -2.15
CA MET A 262 -15.70 13.65 -1.59
C MET A 262 -15.05 13.34 -0.23
N ILE A 263 -15.84 13.41 0.84
CA ILE A 263 -15.41 12.95 2.17
C ILE A 263 -15.26 11.44 2.12
N ILE A 264 -14.02 10.95 2.28
CA ILE A 264 -13.71 9.53 2.39
C ILE A 264 -13.97 9.11 3.84
N VAL A 265 -14.98 8.26 4.05
CA VAL A 265 -15.14 7.45 5.29
C VAL A 265 -14.33 6.18 5.15
#